data_AF-A0A9N9FPA4-F1
#
_entry.id   AF-A0A9N9FPA4-F1
#
_cell.length_a   1.000
_cell.length_b   1.000
_cell.length_c   1.000
_cell.angle_alpha   90.00
_cell.angle_beta   90.00
_cell.angle_gamma   90.00
#
_symmetry.space_group_name_H-M   'P 1'
#
loop_
_entity.id
_entity.type
_entity.pdbx_description
1 polymer ?
#
loop_
_entity_poly.entity_id
_entity_poly.type
_entity_poly.pdbx_seq_one_letter_code
_entity_poly.pdbx_strand_id
1 'polypeptide(L)'
;MASLTINVSFDNRSELSDELADQASCYGLPYGIFGLVCWTLFFYSIILTYANCPLCSPCRWGEPYKEQKLSLATFATVLTVGPVVFTCIRCRGEWIMTLMTLGQLTPWSFKIMNDGFRSDQANQATNLIKFYKVFGSVMTVLLSIAGWMNLIWLTIGLLKTEETFKLWIWSIYTAALLAIIAMILLCVADRKRRGDQWEGERGLIITMAYLATTLYMIALHIILAQISGNWGGIAPTGAGLGSAIIFCIGKRLLFLDW
;
A
#
# COMPACT_ATOMS: atom_id res chain seq x y z
N MET A 1 -51.91 7.52 -20.59
CA MET A 1 -50.46 7.30 -20.41
C MET A 1 -50.22 7.00 -18.94
N ALA A 2 -50.00 5.73 -18.60
CA ALA A 2 -49.67 5.34 -17.24
C ALA A 2 -48.17 5.56 -17.03
N SER A 3 -47.82 6.45 -16.09
CA SER A 3 -46.45 6.65 -15.64
C SER A 3 -46.07 5.47 -14.76
N LEU A 4 -45.19 4.61 -15.26
CA LEU A 4 -44.62 3.49 -14.52
C LEU A 4 -43.45 4.04 -13.70
N THR A 5 -43.73 4.53 -12.49
CA THR A 5 -42.69 4.89 -11.53
C THR A 5 -42.08 3.61 -10.98
N ILE A 6 -40.95 3.20 -11.56
CA ILE A 6 -40.12 2.12 -11.05
C ILE A 6 -39.51 2.59 -9.71
N ASN A 7 -40.17 2.25 -8.61
CA ASN A 7 -39.61 2.35 -7.26
C ASN A 7 -38.55 1.25 -7.08
N VAL A 8 -37.37 1.48 -7.65
CA VAL A 8 -36.18 0.65 -7.43
C VAL A 8 -35.05 1.59 -7.05
N SER A 9 -34.88 1.95 -5.77
CA SER A 9 -33.65 2.65 -5.35
C SER A 9 -33.35 2.80 -3.85
N PHE A 10 -34.15 2.26 -2.93
CA PHE A 10 -33.85 2.34 -1.49
C PHE A 10 -33.48 1.00 -0.84
N ASP A 11 -34.15 -0.09 -1.18
CA ASP A 11 -33.95 -1.40 -0.53
C ASP A 11 -32.56 -2.01 -0.81
N ASN A 12 -32.12 -1.98 -2.07
CA ASN A 12 -30.80 -2.54 -2.46
C ASN A 12 -29.59 -1.77 -1.87
N ARG A 13 -29.80 -0.62 -1.22
CA ARG A 13 -28.73 0.25 -0.72
C ARG A 13 -28.25 -0.17 0.66
N SER A 14 -29.17 -0.51 1.55
CA SER A 14 -28.84 -1.11 2.85
C SER A 14 -28.23 -2.49 2.64
N GLU A 15 -28.79 -3.31 1.74
CA GLU A 15 -28.31 -4.67 1.52
C GLU A 15 -26.84 -4.73 1.09
N LEU A 16 -26.41 -3.89 0.13
CA LEU A 16 -25.01 -3.87 -0.30
C LEU A 16 -24.07 -3.38 0.81
N SER A 17 -24.49 -2.35 1.56
CA SER A 17 -23.67 -1.82 2.66
C SER A 17 -23.55 -2.82 3.80
N ASP A 18 -24.64 -3.53 4.13
CA ASP A 18 -24.70 -4.53 5.18
C ASP A 18 -23.89 -5.77 4.78
N GLU A 19 -23.96 -6.20 3.51
CA GLU A 19 -23.12 -7.27 2.98
C GLU A 19 -21.63 -6.90 3.05
N LEU A 20 -21.24 -5.70 2.61
CA LEU A 20 -19.85 -5.24 2.72
C LEU A 20 -19.38 -5.09 4.17
N ALA A 21 -20.25 -4.68 5.09
CA ALA A 21 -19.94 -4.59 6.51
C ALA A 21 -19.72 -5.97 7.14
N ASP A 22 -20.54 -6.96 6.77
CA ASP A 22 -20.37 -8.35 7.20
C ASP A 22 -19.08 -8.94 6.63
N GLN A 23 -18.79 -8.69 5.34
CA GLN A 23 -17.52 -9.08 4.73
C GLN A 23 -16.33 -8.41 5.40
N ALA A 24 -16.45 -7.15 5.84
CA ALA A 24 -15.36 -6.44 6.51
C ALA A 24 -15.02 -7.06 7.88
N SER A 25 -15.94 -7.81 8.49
CA SER A 25 -15.73 -8.47 9.79
C SER A 25 -14.66 -9.57 9.76
N CYS A 26 -14.46 -10.24 8.61
CA CYS A 26 -13.44 -11.27 8.45
C CYS A 26 -12.04 -10.70 8.18
N TYR A 27 -11.96 -9.41 7.81
CA TYR A 27 -10.74 -8.75 7.38
C TYR A 27 -9.75 -8.57 8.55
N GLY A 28 -8.57 -9.20 8.44
CA GLY A 28 -7.59 -9.27 9.52
C GLY A 28 -6.37 -8.37 9.36
N LEU A 29 -6.34 -7.47 8.38
CA LEU A 29 -5.19 -6.59 8.13
C LEU A 29 -5.47 -5.16 8.62
N PRO A 30 -4.42 -4.33 8.83
CA PRO A 30 -4.58 -2.94 9.21
C PRO A 30 -5.40 -2.15 8.18
N TYR A 31 -6.38 -1.38 8.65
CA TYR A 31 -7.11 -0.40 7.84
C TYR A 31 -7.34 0.90 8.64
N GLY A 32 -8.20 1.81 8.18
CA GLY A 32 -8.51 3.05 8.90
C GLY A 32 -7.28 3.88 9.28
N ILE A 33 -7.33 4.54 10.44
CA ILE A 33 -6.26 5.42 10.93
C ILE A 33 -4.97 4.62 11.13
N PHE A 34 -5.04 3.44 11.74
CA PHE A 34 -3.85 2.62 11.98
C PHE A 34 -3.17 2.18 10.67
N GLY A 35 -3.96 1.75 9.69
CA GLY A 35 -3.48 1.42 8.34
C GLY A 35 -2.83 2.61 7.64
N LEU A 36 -3.45 3.80 7.73
CA LEU A 36 -2.90 5.04 7.17
C LEU A 36 -1.56 5.43 7.80
N VAL A 37 -1.43 5.32 9.13
CA VAL A 37 -0.17 5.55 9.84
C VAL A 37 0.89 4.53 9.38
N CYS A 38 0.51 3.25 9.28
CA CYS A 38 1.41 2.20 8.80
C CYS A 38 1.92 2.48 7.37
N TRP A 39 1.01 2.85 6.47
CA TRP A 39 1.32 3.23 5.09
C TRP A 39 2.26 4.45 5.04
N THR A 40 1.93 5.50 5.77
CA THR A 40 2.70 6.76 5.82
C THR A 40 4.12 6.51 6.30
N LEU A 41 4.27 5.79 7.39
CA LEU A 41 5.59 5.42 7.91
C LEU A 41 6.37 4.54 6.92
N PHE A 42 5.71 3.66 6.17
CA PHE A 42 6.37 2.83 5.14
C PHE A 42 6.87 3.69 3.97
N PHE A 43 6.03 4.62 3.51
CA PHE A 43 6.39 5.61 2.50
C PHE A 43 7.61 6.44 2.91
N TYR A 44 7.59 6.99 4.13
CA TYR A 44 8.74 7.72 4.67
C TYR A 44 9.98 6.84 4.79
N SER A 45 9.83 5.57 5.21
CA SER A 45 10.96 4.64 5.30
C SER A 45 11.64 4.44 3.95
N ILE A 46 10.87 4.32 2.85
CA ILE A 46 11.42 4.23 1.49
C ILE A 46 12.16 5.51 1.12
N ILE A 47 11.53 6.69 1.26
CA ILE A 47 12.16 7.97 0.90
C ILE A 47 13.47 8.17 1.67
N LEU A 48 13.43 7.93 2.98
CA LEU A 48 14.58 8.07 3.85
C LEU A 48 15.70 7.07 3.50
N THR A 49 15.35 5.88 2.98
CA THR A 49 16.34 4.93 2.47
C THR A 49 17.08 5.47 1.24
N TYR A 50 16.44 6.28 0.39
CA TYR A 50 17.14 6.97 -0.71
C TYR A 50 18.03 8.10 -0.25
N ALA A 51 17.64 8.78 0.84
CA ALA A 51 18.45 9.80 1.48
C ALA A 51 19.61 9.23 2.30
N ASN A 52 19.81 7.90 2.32
CA ASN A 52 20.76 7.19 3.20
C ASN A 52 20.54 7.51 4.69
N CYS A 53 19.30 7.78 5.10
CA CYS A 53 18.91 8.09 6.48
C CYS A 53 17.84 7.11 6.98
N PRO A 54 18.06 5.78 6.96
CA PRO A 54 17.02 4.81 7.30
C PRO A 54 16.38 5.08 8.66
N LEU A 55 15.04 5.14 8.70
CA LEU A 55 14.29 5.49 9.91
C LEU A 55 14.51 4.50 11.06
N CYS A 56 14.63 3.21 10.73
CA CYS A 56 14.75 2.13 11.70
C CYS A 56 16.21 1.71 11.98
N SER A 57 17.19 2.39 11.38
CA SER A 57 18.63 2.11 11.55
C SER A 57 19.45 3.41 11.67
N PRO A 58 19.22 4.25 12.71
CA PRO A 58 19.87 5.57 12.81
C PRO A 58 21.41 5.52 12.81
N CYS A 59 21.98 4.44 13.32
CA CYS A 59 23.43 4.23 13.36
C CYS A 59 24.09 4.17 11.98
N ARG A 60 23.31 4.02 10.90
CA ARG A 60 23.79 3.90 9.53
C ARG A 60 23.50 5.12 8.66
N TRP A 61 23.12 6.23 9.27
CA TRP A 61 22.86 7.47 8.55
C TRP A 61 24.13 7.96 7.84
N GLY A 62 24.01 8.24 6.54
CA GLY A 62 25.11 8.64 5.67
C GLY A 62 25.92 7.48 5.09
N GLU A 63 25.71 6.24 5.54
CA GLU A 63 26.34 5.07 4.92
C GLU A 63 25.64 4.68 3.61
N PRO A 64 26.38 4.10 2.64
CA PRO A 64 25.75 3.53 1.45
C PRO A 64 24.78 2.41 1.84
N TYR A 65 23.67 2.33 1.11
CA TYR A 65 22.66 1.30 1.29
C TYR A 65 23.29 -0.09 1.26
N LYS A 66 22.99 -0.92 2.28
CA LYS A 66 23.31 -2.34 2.25
C LYS A 66 22.01 -3.12 2.21
N GLU A 67 22.02 -4.19 1.42
CA GLU A 67 20.88 -5.09 1.34
C GLU A 67 20.59 -5.73 2.69
N GLN A 68 19.31 -6.04 2.89
CA GLN A 68 18.87 -6.85 4.00
C GLN A 68 19.42 -8.28 3.89
N LYS A 69 19.92 -8.84 5.00
CA LYS A 69 20.34 -10.25 5.04
C LYS A 69 19.18 -11.18 4.66
N LEU A 70 19.49 -12.23 3.89
CA LEU A 70 18.49 -13.18 3.39
C LEU A 70 17.60 -13.76 4.50
N SER A 71 18.16 -14.13 5.65
CA SER A 71 17.39 -14.67 6.79
C SER A 71 16.34 -13.69 7.32
N LEU A 72 16.70 -12.42 7.46
CA LEU A 72 15.81 -11.37 7.93
C LEU A 72 14.77 -11.02 6.86
N ALA A 73 15.15 -11.00 5.58
CA ALA A 73 14.22 -10.81 4.46
C ALA A 73 13.20 -11.94 4.37
N THR A 74 13.61 -13.20 4.56
CA THR A 74 12.70 -14.35 4.62
C THR A 74 11.74 -14.23 5.80
N PHE A 75 12.25 -13.91 6.99
CA PHE A 75 11.41 -13.74 8.18
C PHE A 75 10.40 -12.59 8.01
N ALA A 76 10.84 -11.43 7.53
CA ALA A 76 9.97 -10.30 7.24
C ALA A 76 8.92 -10.63 6.17
N THR A 77 9.27 -11.44 5.17
CA THR A 77 8.33 -11.93 4.16
C THR A 77 7.27 -12.83 4.76
N VAL A 78 7.63 -13.77 5.64
CA VAL A 78 6.65 -14.62 6.34
C VAL A 78 5.69 -13.77 7.17
N LEU A 79 6.20 -12.77 7.89
CA LEU A 79 5.36 -11.89 8.71
C LEU A 79 4.51 -10.91 7.88
N THR A 80 4.84 -10.67 6.62
CA THR A 80 4.08 -9.78 5.73
C THR A 80 3.06 -10.56 4.88
N VAL A 81 3.49 -11.68 4.28
CA VAL A 81 2.66 -12.52 3.41
C VAL A 81 1.76 -13.46 4.21
N GLY A 82 2.21 -13.95 5.37
CA GLY A 82 1.45 -14.85 6.23
C GLY A 82 0.08 -14.29 6.65
N PRO A 83 0.01 -13.09 7.25
CA PRO A 83 -1.25 -12.42 7.59
C PRO A 83 -2.18 -12.20 6.39
N VAL A 84 -1.62 -11.91 5.22
CA VAL A 84 -2.37 -11.77 3.96
C VAL A 84 -2.99 -13.10 3.55
N VAL A 85 -2.20 -14.17 3.50
CA VAL A 85 -2.69 -15.52 3.19
C VAL A 85 -3.74 -15.96 4.20
N PHE A 86 -3.50 -15.73 5.50
CA PHE A 86 -4.47 -16.02 6.55
C PHE A 86 -5.79 -15.29 6.34
N THR A 87 -5.73 -14.00 6.01
CA THR A 87 -6.93 -13.20 5.72
C THR A 87 -7.67 -13.72 4.48
N CYS A 88 -6.96 -14.07 3.40
CA CYS A 88 -7.57 -14.67 2.21
C CYS A 88 -8.24 -16.03 2.49
N ILE A 89 -7.65 -16.87 3.35
CA ILE A 89 -8.25 -18.15 3.74
C ILE A 89 -9.47 -17.94 4.64
N ARG A 90 -9.40 -16.96 5.55
CA ARG A 90 -10.49 -16.66 6.48
C ARG A 90 -11.70 -16.03 5.78
N CYS A 91 -11.46 -15.12 4.84
CA CYS A 91 -12.49 -14.46 4.03
C CYS A 91 -12.88 -15.27 2.78
N ARG A 92 -12.78 -16.61 2.83
CA ARG A 92 -13.10 -17.51 1.70
C ARG A 92 -14.48 -17.19 1.12
N GLY A 93 -14.55 -17.06 -0.20
CA GLY A 93 -15.80 -16.80 -0.94
C GLY A 93 -15.86 -15.40 -1.53
N GLU A 94 -15.14 -14.43 -0.94
CA GLU A 94 -15.24 -13.03 -1.32
C GLU A 94 -14.01 -12.55 -2.10
N TRP A 95 -14.14 -12.51 -3.43
CA TRP A 95 -13.08 -12.06 -4.34
C TRP A 95 -12.64 -10.62 -4.05
N ILE A 96 -13.56 -9.76 -3.62
CA ILE A 96 -13.29 -8.36 -3.27
C ILE A 96 -12.29 -8.29 -2.11
N MET A 97 -12.59 -8.99 -1.00
CA MET A 97 -11.69 -9.03 0.15
C MET A 97 -10.34 -9.65 -0.18
N THR A 98 -10.32 -10.67 -1.05
CA THR A 98 -9.08 -11.29 -1.52
C THR A 98 -8.22 -10.32 -2.31
N LEU A 99 -8.77 -9.64 -3.31
CA LEU A 99 -8.05 -8.65 -4.14
C LEU A 99 -7.54 -7.49 -3.29
N MET A 100 -8.35 -7.03 -2.34
CA MET A 100 -7.97 -5.98 -1.40
C MET A 100 -6.79 -6.39 -0.51
N THR A 101 -6.84 -7.61 0.02
CA THR A 101 -5.79 -8.17 0.88
C THR A 101 -4.50 -8.36 0.08
N LEU A 102 -4.58 -8.84 -1.15
CA LEU A 102 -3.41 -8.96 -2.05
C LEU A 102 -2.82 -7.59 -2.37
N GLY A 103 -3.67 -6.57 -2.63
CA GLY A 103 -3.21 -5.20 -2.85
C GLY A 103 -2.38 -4.62 -1.69
N GLN A 104 -2.56 -5.09 -0.45
CA GLN A 104 -1.72 -4.65 0.68
C GLN A 104 -0.26 -5.10 0.59
N LEU A 105 0.06 -6.06 -0.28
CA LEU A 105 1.42 -6.56 -0.52
C LEU A 105 2.22 -5.73 -1.52
N THR A 106 1.61 -4.79 -2.24
CA THR A 106 2.32 -3.97 -3.24
C THR A 106 3.53 -3.21 -2.67
N PRO A 107 3.48 -2.62 -1.46
CA PRO A 107 4.67 -2.01 -0.86
C PRO A 107 5.79 -3.01 -0.59
N TRP A 108 5.46 -4.25 -0.22
CA TRP A 108 6.43 -5.31 0.02
C TRP A 108 7.12 -5.73 -1.28
N SER A 109 6.37 -5.99 -2.35
CA SER A 109 6.95 -6.33 -3.65
C SER A 109 7.75 -5.17 -4.23
N PHE A 110 7.28 -3.93 -4.01
CA PHE A 110 7.96 -2.72 -4.45
C PHE A 110 9.32 -2.60 -3.77
N LYS A 111 9.38 -2.90 -2.47
CA LYS A 111 10.64 -2.89 -1.74
C LYS A 111 11.63 -3.93 -2.31
N ILE A 112 11.19 -5.16 -2.57
CA ILE A 112 12.05 -6.19 -3.19
C ILE A 112 12.61 -5.70 -4.53
N MET A 113 11.76 -5.09 -5.34
CA MET A 113 12.16 -4.47 -6.60
C MET A 113 13.22 -3.38 -6.38
N ASN A 114 12.98 -2.48 -5.42
CA ASN A 114 13.90 -1.40 -5.08
C ASN A 114 15.26 -1.90 -4.58
N ASP A 115 15.27 -2.91 -3.71
CA ASP A 115 16.49 -3.52 -3.19
C ASP A 115 17.34 -4.08 -4.35
N GLY A 116 16.69 -4.76 -5.29
CA GLY A 116 17.32 -5.21 -6.52
C GLY A 116 17.92 -4.07 -7.36
N PHE A 117 17.22 -2.94 -7.51
CA PHE A 117 17.75 -1.77 -8.23
C PHE A 117 18.91 -1.08 -7.53
N ARG A 118 18.90 -0.98 -6.20
CA ARG A 118 20.00 -0.36 -5.44
C ARG A 118 21.25 -1.22 -5.45
N SER A 119 21.11 -2.52 -5.32
CA SER A 119 22.26 -3.42 -5.26
C SER A 119 23.05 -3.53 -6.55
N ASP A 120 22.35 -3.44 -7.69
CA ASP A 120 22.99 -3.37 -9.00
C ASP A 120 23.83 -2.10 -9.17
N GLN A 121 23.42 -0.98 -8.57
CA GLN A 121 24.23 0.25 -8.56
C GLN A 121 25.50 0.10 -7.72
N ALA A 122 25.48 -0.75 -6.70
CA ALA A 122 26.65 -1.06 -5.89
C ALA A 122 27.64 -2.01 -6.60
N ASN A 123 27.44 -2.31 -7.90
CA ASN A 123 28.24 -3.26 -8.70
C ASN A 123 28.30 -4.68 -8.12
N GLN A 124 27.32 -5.08 -7.30
CA GLN A 124 27.29 -6.41 -6.68
C GLN A 124 26.54 -7.44 -7.52
N ALA A 125 26.61 -7.39 -8.86
CA ALA A 125 25.74 -8.15 -9.76
C ALA A 125 25.77 -9.69 -9.56
N THR A 126 24.88 -10.20 -8.72
CA THR A 126 24.61 -11.62 -8.51
C THR A 126 23.31 -12.03 -9.21
N ASN A 127 23.14 -13.34 -9.46
CA ASN A 127 21.88 -13.88 -9.98
C ASN A 127 20.68 -13.59 -9.06
N LEU A 128 20.93 -13.47 -7.75
CA LEU A 128 19.92 -13.12 -6.76
C LEU A 128 19.36 -11.70 -6.98
N ILE A 129 20.21 -10.72 -7.27
CA ILE A 129 19.79 -9.34 -7.53
C ILE A 129 18.95 -9.24 -8.80
N LYS A 130 19.36 -9.94 -9.87
CA LYS A 130 18.55 -10.04 -11.10
C LYS A 130 17.18 -10.62 -10.81
N PHE A 131 17.13 -11.67 -9.98
CA PHE A 131 15.87 -12.27 -9.54
C PHE A 131 15.01 -11.25 -8.76
N TYR A 132 15.55 -10.53 -7.76
CA TYR A 132 14.80 -9.53 -7.01
C TYR A 132 14.23 -8.41 -7.87
N LYS A 133 15.00 -7.91 -8.83
CA LYS A 133 14.51 -6.90 -9.79
C LYS A 133 13.33 -7.41 -10.59
N VAL A 134 13.47 -8.57 -11.25
CA VAL A 134 12.45 -9.11 -12.15
C VAL A 134 11.22 -9.54 -11.35
N PHE A 135 11.43 -10.35 -10.31
CA PHE A 135 10.35 -10.85 -9.46
C PHE A 135 9.61 -9.70 -8.77
N GLY A 136 10.33 -8.78 -8.14
CA GLY A 136 9.76 -7.62 -7.47
C GLY A 136 8.97 -6.74 -8.43
N SER A 137 9.49 -6.49 -9.64
CA SER A 137 8.81 -5.70 -10.67
C SER A 137 7.51 -6.35 -11.13
N VAL A 138 7.55 -7.63 -11.50
CA VAL A 138 6.36 -8.40 -11.93
C VAL A 138 5.31 -8.42 -10.83
N MET A 139 5.71 -8.76 -9.59
CA MET A 139 4.78 -8.79 -8.46
C MET A 139 4.19 -7.42 -8.14
N THR A 140 4.99 -6.35 -8.21
CA THR A 140 4.50 -4.99 -7.97
C THR A 140 3.45 -4.59 -8.99
N VAL A 141 3.65 -4.91 -10.27
CA VAL A 141 2.66 -4.63 -11.31
C VAL A 141 1.37 -5.42 -11.05
N LEU A 142 1.48 -6.73 -10.80
CA LEU A 142 0.30 -7.58 -10.57
C LEU A 142 -0.50 -7.17 -9.33
N LEU A 143 0.18 -6.93 -8.20
CA LEU A 143 -0.47 -6.54 -6.95
C LEU A 143 -1.03 -5.12 -7.01
N SER A 144 -0.36 -4.21 -7.73
CA SER A 144 -0.87 -2.86 -8.00
C SER A 144 -2.14 -2.90 -8.83
N ILE A 145 -2.15 -3.67 -9.93
CA ILE A 145 -3.35 -3.85 -10.76
C ILE A 145 -4.50 -4.43 -9.93
N ALA A 146 -4.25 -5.47 -9.12
CA ALA A 146 -5.25 -6.05 -8.24
C ALA A 146 -5.82 -5.01 -7.25
N GLY A 147 -4.95 -4.21 -6.62
CA GLY A 147 -5.34 -3.16 -5.70
C GLY A 147 -6.18 -2.05 -6.35
N TRP A 148 -5.78 -1.59 -7.53
CA TRP A 148 -6.51 -0.58 -8.30
C TRP A 148 -7.86 -1.10 -8.82
N MET A 149 -7.91 -2.31 -9.37
CA MET A 149 -9.16 -2.94 -9.81
C MET A 149 -10.15 -3.06 -8.65
N ASN A 150 -9.66 -3.49 -7.48
CA ASN A 150 -10.47 -3.58 -6.27
C ASN A 150 -11.03 -2.21 -5.85
N LEU A 151 -10.20 -1.18 -5.84
CA LEU A 151 -10.64 0.16 -5.47
C LEU A 151 -11.68 0.72 -6.45
N ILE A 152 -11.49 0.52 -7.75
CA ILE A 152 -12.46 0.94 -8.78
C ILE A 152 -13.80 0.23 -8.55
N TRP A 153 -13.78 -1.08 -8.30
CA TRP A 153 -14.98 -1.86 -8.04
C TRP A 153 -15.73 -1.35 -6.80
N LEU A 154 -15.04 -1.21 -5.67
CA LEU A 154 -15.60 -0.66 -4.43
C LEU A 154 -16.17 0.75 -4.64
N THR A 155 -15.43 1.59 -5.37
CA THR A 155 -15.86 2.96 -5.67
C THR A 155 -17.12 2.97 -6.54
N ILE A 156 -17.23 2.11 -7.55
CA ILE A 156 -18.44 2.00 -8.38
C ILE A 156 -19.64 1.51 -7.55
N GLY A 157 -19.41 0.56 -6.64
CA GLY A 157 -20.43 0.10 -5.70
C GLY A 157 -20.94 1.23 -4.80
N LEU A 158 -20.03 2.01 -4.22
CA LEU A 158 -20.34 3.10 -3.29
C LEU A 158 -20.82 4.40 -3.95
N LEU A 159 -20.36 4.71 -5.17
CA LEU A 159 -20.81 5.90 -5.91
C LEU A 159 -22.29 5.82 -6.28
N LYS A 160 -22.86 4.62 -6.38
CA LYS A 160 -24.30 4.42 -6.56
C LYS A 160 -25.09 4.73 -5.28
N THR A 161 -24.46 4.74 -4.12
CA THR A 161 -25.15 4.81 -2.83
C THR A 161 -25.09 6.19 -2.19
N GLU A 162 -24.01 6.97 -2.35
CA GLU A 162 -23.86 8.24 -1.63
C GLU A 162 -23.05 9.33 -2.37
N GLU A 163 -23.63 10.54 -2.50
CA GLU A 163 -22.91 11.70 -3.06
C GLU A 163 -21.73 12.17 -2.19
N THR A 164 -21.82 11.96 -0.88
CA THR A 164 -20.78 12.36 0.09
C THR A 164 -19.46 11.63 -0.15
N PHE A 165 -19.52 10.36 -0.58
CA PHE A 165 -18.33 9.55 -0.90
C PHE A 165 -17.55 10.11 -2.09
N LYS A 166 -18.27 10.68 -3.07
CA LYS A 166 -17.65 11.28 -4.26
C LYS A 166 -16.71 12.41 -3.84
N LEU A 167 -17.14 13.31 -2.94
CA LEU A 167 -16.35 14.44 -2.50
C LEU A 167 -15.05 14.01 -1.79
N TRP A 168 -15.14 13.01 -0.90
CA TRP A 168 -13.99 12.49 -0.15
C TRP A 168 -12.95 11.84 -1.06
N ILE A 169 -13.39 10.97 -1.98
CA ILE A 169 -12.50 10.28 -2.91
C ILE A 169 -11.76 11.30 -3.79
N TRP A 170 -12.48 12.27 -4.35
CA TRP A 170 -11.86 13.34 -5.14
C TRP A 170 -10.90 14.21 -4.33
N SER A 171 -11.23 14.51 -3.07
CA SER A 171 -10.34 15.26 -2.18
C SER A 171 -9.02 14.53 -1.93
N ILE A 172 -9.07 13.23 -1.62
CA ILE A 172 -7.88 12.40 -1.37
C ILE A 172 -7.00 12.30 -2.62
N TYR A 173 -7.59 12.04 -3.79
CA TYR A 173 -6.83 11.99 -5.04
C TYR A 173 -6.24 13.33 -5.43
N THR A 174 -6.98 14.42 -5.20
CA THR A 174 -6.48 15.77 -5.47
C THR A 174 -5.31 16.11 -4.54
N ALA A 175 -5.42 15.80 -3.24
CA ALA A 175 -4.35 16.00 -2.28
C ALA A 175 -3.10 15.18 -2.62
N ALA A 176 -3.30 13.91 -3.02
CA ALA A 176 -2.21 13.06 -3.47
C ALA A 176 -1.55 13.57 -4.77
N LEU A 177 -2.34 14.03 -5.72
CA LEU A 177 -1.85 14.65 -6.96
C LEU A 177 -1.04 15.93 -6.64
N LEU A 178 -1.52 16.78 -5.74
CA LEU A 178 -0.80 17.97 -5.29
C LEU A 178 0.51 17.61 -4.58
N ALA A 179 0.53 16.56 -3.75
CA ALA A 179 1.75 16.07 -3.11
C ALA A 179 2.76 15.54 -4.12
N ILE A 180 2.29 14.80 -5.14
CA ILE A 180 3.09 14.33 -6.28
C ILE A 180 3.69 15.53 -7.04
N ILE A 181 2.88 16.54 -7.36
CA ILE A 181 3.33 17.76 -8.05
C ILE A 181 4.35 18.52 -7.19
N ALA A 182 4.08 18.73 -5.90
CA ALA A 182 4.98 19.42 -4.99
C ALA A 182 6.33 18.68 -4.88
N MET A 183 6.31 17.35 -4.80
CA MET A 183 7.52 16.53 -4.82
C MET A 183 8.31 16.69 -6.13
N ILE A 184 7.63 16.68 -7.29
CA ILE A 184 8.30 16.97 -8.58
C ILE A 184 8.95 18.35 -8.55
N LEU A 185 8.23 19.38 -8.12
CA LEU A 185 8.72 20.75 -8.11
C LEU A 185 9.92 20.94 -7.18
N LEU A 186 9.86 20.36 -5.98
CA LEU A 186 10.98 20.37 -5.02
C LEU A 186 12.21 19.67 -5.61
N CYS A 187 12.02 18.54 -6.30
CA CYS A 187 13.11 17.83 -6.94
C CYS A 187 13.68 18.57 -8.16
N VAL A 188 12.84 19.23 -8.98
CA VAL A 188 13.31 20.07 -10.10
C VAL A 188 14.11 21.27 -9.56
N ALA A 189 13.67 21.86 -8.46
CA ALA A 189 14.38 22.95 -7.78
C ALA A 189 15.72 22.48 -7.20
N ASP A 190 15.79 21.29 -6.57
CA ASP A 190 17.03 20.72 -6.03
C ASP A 190 18.00 20.29 -7.15
N ARG A 191 17.48 19.77 -8.27
CA ARG A 191 18.27 19.44 -9.48
C ARG A 191 19.00 20.66 -10.03
N LYS A 192 18.34 21.83 -10.02
CA LYS A 192 18.97 23.10 -10.42
C LYS A 192 20.09 23.53 -9.46
N ARG A 193 20.07 23.03 -8.22
CA ARG A 193 20.98 23.44 -7.14
C ARG A 193 22.24 22.58 -7.02
N ARG A 194 22.17 21.26 -7.31
CA ARG A 194 23.28 20.32 -7.03
C ARG A 194 24.19 19.96 -8.20
N GLY A 195 23.82 20.21 -9.46
CA GLY A 195 24.70 19.92 -10.61
C GLY A 195 24.98 18.43 -10.90
N ASP A 196 24.82 17.54 -9.91
CA ASP A 196 24.94 16.09 -10.08
C ASP A 196 23.63 15.49 -10.61
N GLN A 197 23.71 14.98 -11.83
CA GLN A 197 22.54 14.76 -12.69
C GLN A 197 21.91 13.35 -12.56
N TRP A 198 22.63 12.35 -12.04
CA TRP A 198 22.26 10.94 -12.28
C TRP A 198 21.54 10.22 -11.13
N GLU A 199 21.85 10.55 -9.86
CA GLU A 199 21.23 9.85 -8.71
C GLU A 199 19.85 10.41 -8.33
N GLY A 200 19.65 11.74 -8.46
CA GLY A 200 18.40 12.39 -8.12
C GLY A 200 17.21 12.02 -9.02
N GLU A 201 17.45 11.82 -10.33
CA GLU A 201 16.40 11.49 -11.29
C GLU A 201 15.81 10.09 -11.03
N ARG A 202 16.65 9.10 -10.72
CA ARG A 202 16.20 7.74 -10.42
C ARG A 202 15.44 7.69 -9.10
N GLY A 203 15.91 8.36 -8.05
CA GLY A 203 15.21 8.44 -6.77
C GLY A 203 13.80 9.02 -6.92
N LEU A 204 13.64 10.06 -7.76
CA LEU A 204 12.32 10.61 -8.09
C LEU A 204 11.45 9.61 -8.85
N ILE A 205 11.96 9.01 -9.93
CA ILE A 205 11.18 8.05 -10.72
C ILE A 205 10.66 6.91 -9.84
N ILE A 206 11.50 6.37 -8.95
CA ILE A 206 11.10 5.28 -8.08
C ILE A 206 10.12 5.78 -7.02
N THR A 207 10.30 6.97 -6.44
CA THR A 207 9.31 7.55 -5.50
C THR A 207 7.94 7.75 -6.17
N MET A 208 7.91 8.21 -7.41
CA MET A 208 6.69 8.41 -8.19
C MET A 208 6.02 7.08 -8.54
N ALA A 209 6.82 6.08 -8.93
CA ALA A 209 6.32 4.71 -9.15
C ALA A 209 5.74 4.11 -7.87
N TYR A 210 6.37 4.35 -6.70
CA TYR A 210 5.83 3.92 -5.42
C TYR A 210 4.47 4.56 -5.15
N LEU A 211 4.37 5.89 -5.28
CA LEU A 211 3.11 6.60 -5.07
C LEU A 211 2.02 6.07 -6.00
N ALA A 212 2.30 5.96 -7.30
CA ALA A 212 1.34 5.45 -8.28
C ALA A 212 0.89 4.01 -7.98
N THR A 213 1.78 3.16 -7.49
CA THR A 213 1.48 1.76 -7.17
C THR A 213 0.86 1.55 -5.79
N THR A 214 0.80 2.57 -4.93
CA THR A 214 0.33 2.38 -3.54
C THR A 214 -0.74 3.36 -3.11
N LEU A 215 -1.05 4.38 -3.92
CA LEU A 215 -2.00 5.44 -3.56
C LEU A 215 -3.40 4.89 -3.29
N TYR A 216 -3.81 3.84 -4.02
CA TYR A 216 -5.11 3.20 -3.80
C TYR A 216 -5.30 2.71 -2.36
N MET A 217 -4.22 2.37 -1.63
CA MET A 217 -4.34 1.89 -0.25
C MET A 217 -4.90 2.96 0.70
N ILE A 218 -4.63 4.24 0.46
CA ILE A 218 -5.19 5.34 1.27
C ILE A 218 -6.72 5.30 1.18
N ALA A 219 -7.24 5.23 -0.04
CA ALA A 219 -8.67 5.17 -0.29
C ALA A 219 -9.28 3.88 0.28
N LEU A 220 -8.61 2.72 0.10
CA LEU A 220 -9.07 1.46 0.69
C LEU A 220 -9.16 1.53 2.22
N HIS A 221 -8.15 2.08 2.90
CA HIS A 221 -8.18 2.21 4.36
C HIS A 221 -9.34 3.06 4.85
N ILE A 222 -9.68 4.14 4.13
CA ILE A 222 -10.79 5.03 4.46
C ILE A 222 -12.14 4.37 4.18
N ILE A 223 -12.30 3.76 3.00
CA ILE A 223 -13.51 3.05 2.61
C ILE A 223 -13.83 1.93 3.62
N LEU A 224 -12.82 1.14 4.00
CA LEU A 224 -13.02 0.07 4.99
C LEU A 224 -13.37 0.59 6.38
N ALA A 225 -12.77 1.69 6.81
CA ALA A 225 -13.11 2.31 8.08
C ALA A 225 -14.56 2.79 8.11
N GLN A 226 -15.04 3.34 7.00
CA GLN A 226 -16.42 3.78 6.86
C GLN A 226 -17.39 2.60 6.83
N ILE A 227 -17.15 1.61 5.97
CA ILE A 227 -18.00 0.41 5.84
C ILE A 227 -18.09 -0.36 7.16
N SER A 228 -16.96 -0.56 7.84
CA SER A 228 -16.94 -1.29 9.11
C SER A 228 -17.40 -0.47 10.31
N GLY A 229 -17.60 0.84 10.16
CA GLY A 229 -17.83 1.77 11.27
C GLY A 229 -16.66 1.91 12.25
N ASN A 230 -15.49 1.29 11.98
CA ASN A 230 -14.34 1.27 12.87
C ASN A 230 -13.15 2.04 12.28
N TRP A 231 -13.00 3.30 12.69
CA TRP A 231 -11.88 4.16 12.28
C TRP A 231 -10.55 3.81 12.94
N GLY A 232 -10.58 3.11 14.09
CA GLY A 232 -9.37 2.66 14.78
C GLY A 232 -8.51 1.75 13.90
N GLY A 233 -9.14 1.00 12.99
CA GLY A 233 -8.41 0.32 11.93
C GLY A 233 -7.71 -0.97 12.36
N ILE A 234 -8.09 -1.46 13.54
CA ILE A 234 -7.62 -2.69 14.16
C ILE A 234 -8.87 -3.45 14.60
N ALA A 235 -8.94 -4.74 14.28
CA ALA A 235 -10.01 -5.59 14.78
C ALA A 235 -9.96 -5.61 16.32
N PRO A 236 -11.09 -5.34 17.02
CA PRO A 236 -11.09 -5.10 18.46
C PRO A 236 -10.66 -6.32 19.29
N THR A 237 -10.79 -7.54 18.76
CA THR A 237 -10.39 -8.78 19.46
C THR A 237 -9.94 -9.89 18.51
N GLY A 238 -9.25 -10.89 19.09
CA GLY A 238 -8.97 -12.18 18.45
C GLY A 238 -7.86 -12.16 17.40
N ALA A 239 -7.97 -13.09 16.43
CA ALA A 239 -6.94 -13.32 15.42
C ALA A 239 -6.71 -12.13 14.47
N GLY A 240 -7.68 -11.22 14.33
CA GLY A 240 -7.54 -10.01 13.50
C GLY A 240 -6.54 -9.00 14.08
N LEU A 241 -6.56 -8.79 15.41
CA LEU A 241 -5.59 -7.93 16.10
C LEU A 241 -4.17 -8.47 15.94
N GLY A 242 -3.98 -9.76 16.20
CA GLY A 242 -2.67 -10.43 16.06
C GLY A 242 -2.13 -10.34 14.63
N SER A 243 -2.97 -10.63 13.64
CA SER A 243 -2.64 -10.52 12.21
C SER A 243 -2.20 -9.11 11.83
N ALA A 244 -2.92 -8.07 12.27
CA ALA A 244 -2.59 -6.68 12.00
C ALA A 244 -1.25 -6.25 12.62
N ILE A 245 -0.98 -6.66 13.86
CA ILE A 245 0.29 -6.37 14.55
C ILE A 245 1.45 -7.08 13.85
N ILE A 246 1.31 -8.39 13.58
CA ILE A 246 2.32 -9.21 12.90
C ILE A 246 2.67 -8.60 11.53
N PHE A 247 1.64 -8.22 10.76
CA PHE A 247 1.81 -7.58 9.47
C PHE A 247 2.56 -6.25 9.55
N CYS A 248 2.23 -5.42 10.54
CA CYS A 248 2.92 -4.15 10.76
C CYS A 248 4.39 -4.37 11.14
N ILE A 249 4.68 -5.30 12.05
CA ILE A 249 6.05 -5.68 12.43
C ILE A 249 6.81 -6.18 11.21
N GLY A 250 6.23 -7.10 10.43
CA GLY A 250 6.82 -7.61 9.19
C GLY A 250 7.21 -6.50 8.22
N LYS A 251 6.29 -5.56 7.97
CA LYS A 251 6.54 -4.38 7.12
C LYS A 251 7.67 -3.48 7.63
N ARG A 252 7.93 -3.43 8.93
CA ARG A 252 9.04 -2.64 9.53
C ARG A 252 10.35 -3.39 9.49
N LEU A 253 10.34 -4.68 9.81
CA LEU A 253 11.52 -5.53 9.78
C LEU A 253 12.18 -5.52 8.41
N LEU A 254 11.41 -5.38 7.34
CA LEU A 254 11.92 -5.15 6.00
C LEU A 254 13.00 -4.04 5.94
N PHE A 255 12.90 -2.96 6.71
CA PHE A 255 13.86 -1.83 6.68
C PHE A 255 14.98 -1.97 7.71
N LEU A 256 15.09 -3.11 8.39
CA LEU A 256 16.20 -3.40 9.28
C LEU A 256 17.31 -4.14 8.52
N ASP A 257 18.52 -3.67 8.71
CA ASP A 257 19.72 -4.09 7.99
C ASP A 257 20.90 -4.29 8.97
N TRP A 258 20.70 -5.23 9.91
CA TRP A 258 21.70 -5.69 10.89
C TRP A 258 22.56 -6.83 10.34
#